data_AF-A0A7X8R9M7-F1
#
_entry.id   AF-A0A7X8R9M7-F1
#
_cell.length_a   1.000
_cell.length_b   1.000
_cell.length_c   1.000
_cell.angle_alpha   90.00
_cell.angle_beta   90.00
_cell.angle_gamma   90.00
#
_symmetry.space_group_name_H-M   'P 1'
#
loop_
_entity.id
_entity.type
_entity.pdbx_description
1 polymer ?
#
loop_
_entity_poly.entity_id
_entity_poly.type
_entity_poly.pdbx_seq_one_letter_code
_entity_poly.pdbx_strand_id
1 'polypeptide(L)'
;MKRIFLLICLVLCLALTVSVVAEEDIPRPELVKIANVEIIAAGLYDEDYFSSVANDGGKSLSENIYLKNERNLIVYGNPEKLDSSTGYHRYLGYTMEDDIFTNYLFKNDATSSIPLWNRQWIENPLRNEFTAERDELGNSLGLFNNNPGYEKSIRLGLQYISRLDENGNIYDFPESGLDKRQWYKYVHIFQPPTSVSWGSGIMFHRDASGRIWYLTVPLHPDGIDPPVPPDTGSINASLRVVNVTPERLADGERGVRVTLDSSGSTAVLNDENVAITARRYFDDFGNE
;
A
#
# COMPACT_ATOMS: atom_id res chain seq x y z
N MET A 1 5.98 45.78 24.44
CA MET A 1 5.18 45.25 23.31
C MET A 1 6.02 44.45 22.31
N LYS A 2 7.06 45.01 21.68
CA LYS A 2 7.92 44.27 20.72
C LYS A 2 8.57 42.98 21.26
N ARG A 3 9.01 42.97 22.54
CA ARG A 3 9.63 41.79 23.18
C ARG A 3 8.63 40.68 23.53
N ILE A 4 7.37 41.02 23.78
CA ILE A 4 6.30 40.05 24.08
C ILE A 4 5.81 39.40 22.78
N PHE A 5 5.72 40.18 21.70
CA PHE A 5 5.36 39.68 20.37
C PHE A 5 6.39 38.66 19.84
N LEU A 6 7.68 38.92 20.05
CA LEU A 6 8.77 38.01 19.68
C LEU A 6 8.72 36.68 20.45
N LEU A 7 8.35 36.72 21.73
CA LEU A 7 8.21 35.52 22.56
C LEU A 7 7.01 34.66 22.12
N ILE A 8 5.89 35.30 21.77
CA ILE A 8 4.68 34.61 21.26
C ILE A 8 4.96 33.98 19.89
N CYS A 9 5.67 34.67 18.98
CA CYS A 9 6.10 34.07 17.72
C CYS A 9 7.07 32.90 17.91
N LEU A 10 7.99 32.96 18.88
CA LEU A 10 8.91 31.87 19.17
C LEU A 10 8.18 30.63 19.70
N VAL A 11 7.20 30.82 20.61
CA VAL A 11 6.36 29.74 21.15
C VAL A 11 5.44 29.15 20.08
N LEU A 12 4.88 29.97 19.17
CA LEU A 12 4.11 29.47 18.03
C LEU A 12 4.98 28.67 17.04
N CYS A 13 6.22 29.10 16.78
CA CYS A 13 7.15 28.37 15.92
C CYS A 13 7.60 27.03 16.54
N LEU A 14 7.72 26.96 17.88
CA LEU A 14 7.99 25.70 18.58
C LEU A 14 6.75 24.78 18.66
N ALA A 15 5.54 25.33 18.67
CA ALA A 15 4.30 24.54 18.67
C ALA A 15 3.92 23.97 17.29
N LEU A 16 4.63 24.39 16.23
CA LEU A 16 4.43 23.91 14.84
C LEU A 16 5.35 22.75 14.46
N THR A 17 6.17 22.21 15.36
CA THR A 17 6.78 20.90 15.15
C THR A 17 5.72 19.84 15.40
N VAL A 18 4.76 19.73 14.48
CA VAL A 18 4.04 18.48 14.29
C VAL A 18 5.13 17.46 14.00
N SER A 19 5.41 16.58 14.96
CA SER A 19 6.17 15.37 14.68
C SER A 19 5.38 14.65 13.59
N VAL A 20 5.83 14.79 12.34
CA VAL A 20 5.50 13.82 11.31
C VAL A 20 6.06 12.52 11.86
N VAL A 21 5.19 11.73 12.48
CA VAL A 21 5.52 10.35 12.81
C VAL A 21 5.72 9.71 11.45
N ALA A 22 6.99 9.53 11.08
CA ALA A 22 7.32 8.70 9.94
C ALA A 22 6.69 7.33 10.24
N GLU A 23 5.74 6.93 9.42
CA GLU A 23 5.17 5.58 9.47
C GLU A 23 6.34 4.60 9.44
N GLU A 24 6.47 3.78 10.49
CA GLU A 24 7.57 2.85 10.60
C GLU A 24 7.39 1.79 9.51
N ASP A 25 8.37 1.65 8.61
CA ASP A 25 8.32 0.68 7.52
C ASP A 25 7.99 -0.72 8.07
N ILE A 26 7.00 -1.39 7.48
CA ILE A 26 6.62 -2.75 7.86
C ILE A 26 7.82 -3.67 7.56
N PRO A 27 8.23 -4.56 8.51
CA PRO A 27 9.28 -5.53 8.24
C PRO A 27 8.98 -6.34 6.97
N ARG A 28 9.97 -6.48 6.07
CA ARG A 28 9.75 -7.11 4.75
C ARG A 28 9.11 -8.50 4.79
N PRO A 29 9.48 -9.42 5.72
CA PRO A 29 8.80 -10.71 5.81
C PRO A 29 7.32 -10.59 6.21
N GLU A 30 6.97 -9.62 7.05
CA GLU A 30 5.59 -9.36 7.44
C GLU A 30 4.79 -8.73 6.29
N LEU A 31 5.41 -7.81 5.56
CA LEU A 31 4.86 -7.23 4.35
C LEU A 31 4.50 -8.28 3.29
N VAL A 32 5.40 -9.24 3.04
CA VAL A 32 5.15 -10.38 2.14
C VAL A 32 3.93 -11.18 2.58
N LYS A 33 3.82 -11.48 3.87
CA LYS A 33 2.69 -12.24 4.43
C LYS A 33 1.36 -11.51 4.22
N ILE A 34 1.30 -10.21 4.52
CA ILE A 34 0.08 -9.41 4.35
C ILE A 34 -0.30 -9.34 2.87
N ALA A 35 0.69 -9.08 2.00
CA ALA A 35 0.46 -8.98 0.57
C ALA A 35 -0.12 -10.28 -0.04
N ASN A 36 0.42 -11.45 0.33
CA ASN A 36 -0.11 -12.73 -0.14
C ASN A 36 -1.55 -12.97 0.31
N VAL A 37 -1.87 -12.67 1.57
CA VAL A 37 -3.26 -12.80 2.09
C VAL A 37 -4.22 -11.96 1.26
N GLU A 38 -3.85 -10.73 0.91
CA GLU A 38 -4.70 -9.85 0.10
C GLU A 38 -4.82 -10.30 -1.36
N ILE A 39 -3.72 -10.75 -1.98
CA ILE A 39 -3.72 -11.27 -3.36
C ILE A 39 -4.64 -12.49 -3.46
N ILE A 40 -4.57 -13.41 -2.50
CA ILE A 40 -5.42 -14.60 -2.44
C ILE A 40 -6.88 -14.20 -2.17
N ALA A 41 -7.13 -13.32 -1.21
CA ALA A 41 -8.49 -12.85 -0.89
C ALA A 41 -9.16 -12.12 -2.06
N ALA A 42 -8.38 -11.42 -2.89
CA ALA A 42 -8.84 -10.77 -4.10
C ALA A 42 -9.07 -11.74 -5.28
N GLY A 43 -8.74 -13.04 -5.13
CA GLY A 43 -8.86 -14.04 -6.18
C GLY A 43 -7.87 -13.84 -7.34
N LEU A 44 -6.75 -13.18 -7.08
CA LEU A 44 -5.71 -12.88 -8.08
C LEU A 44 -4.72 -14.04 -8.24
N TYR A 45 -4.54 -14.83 -7.19
CA TYR A 45 -3.67 -16.01 -7.17
C TYR A 45 -4.19 -17.02 -6.12
N ASP A 46 -3.98 -18.31 -6.35
CA ASP A 46 -4.54 -19.37 -5.49
C ASP A 46 -3.63 -19.77 -4.32
N GLU A 47 -2.38 -19.31 -4.35
CA GLU A 47 -1.35 -19.60 -3.34
C GLU A 47 -0.53 -18.34 -3.02
N ASP A 48 0.51 -18.49 -2.22
CA ASP A 48 1.44 -17.39 -1.94
C ASP A 48 2.19 -17.00 -3.22
N TYR A 49 1.92 -15.80 -3.74
CA TYR A 49 2.64 -15.27 -4.91
C TYR A 49 4.05 -14.84 -4.54
N PHE A 50 4.20 -14.03 -3.49
CA PHE A 50 5.50 -13.58 -3.01
C PHE A 50 6.14 -14.62 -2.08
N SER A 51 7.45 -14.81 -2.24
CA SER A 51 8.25 -15.62 -1.33
C SER A 51 8.92 -14.76 -0.25
N SER A 52 8.94 -15.23 0.99
CA SER A 52 9.70 -14.61 2.08
C SER A 52 11.18 -14.99 2.08
N VAL A 53 11.60 -15.87 1.17
CA VAL A 53 12.97 -16.39 1.10
C VAL A 53 13.69 -15.86 -0.13
N ALA A 54 13.19 -16.18 -1.33
CA ALA A 54 13.81 -15.83 -2.59
C ALA A 54 12.79 -15.84 -3.75
N ASN A 55 13.06 -15.03 -4.78
CA ASN A 55 12.32 -15.05 -6.04
C ASN A 55 12.60 -16.30 -6.88
N ASP A 56 11.94 -16.42 -8.03
CA ASP A 56 12.09 -17.58 -8.93
C ASP A 56 13.51 -17.71 -9.49
N GLY A 57 14.27 -16.61 -9.54
CA GLY A 57 15.68 -16.58 -9.91
C GLY A 57 16.66 -16.84 -8.76
N GLY A 58 16.17 -17.22 -7.57
CA GLY A 58 16.98 -17.55 -6.39
C GLY A 58 17.58 -16.34 -5.66
N LYS A 59 17.13 -15.11 -5.95
CA LYS A 59 17.58 -13.88 -5.28
C LYS A 59 16.77 -13.67 -4.02
N SER A 60 17.46 -13.43 -2.89
CA SER A 60 16.82 -13.30 -1.59
C SER A 60 15.93 -12.06 -1.49
N LEU A 61 14.91 -12.10 -0.62
CA LEU A 61 14.11 -10.93 -0.26
C LEU A 61 15.04 -9.79 0.20
N SER A 62 14.87 -8.60 -0.37
CA SER A 62 15.80 -7.50 -0.17
C SER A 62 15.48 -6.71 1.09
N GLU A 63 16.49 -6.54 1.94
CA GLU A 63 16.47 -5.67 3.13
C GLU A 63 17.30 -4.39 2.89
N ASN A 64 17.54 -4.05 1.62
CA ASN A 64 18.44 -2.97 1.28
C ASN A 64 17.90 -1.60 1.75
N ILE A 65 18.78 -0.75 2.27
CA ILE A 65 18.46 0.60 2.74
C ILE A 65 17.83 1.49 1.66
N TYR A 66 18.11 1.24 0.37
CA TYR A 66 17.50 1.97 -0.74
C TYR A 66 16.02 1.65 -0.95
N LEU A 67 15.47 0.67 -0.23
CA LEU A 67 14.03 0.40 -0.20
C LEU A 67 13.34 1.08 1.00
N LYS A 68 14.10 1.69 1.91
CA LYS A 68 13.56 2.34 3.10
C LYS A 68 12.74 3.56 2.70
N ASN A 69 11.50 3.66 3.17
CA ASN A 69 10.50 4.65 2.77
C ASN A 69 10.04 4.56 1.30
N GLU A 70 10.51 3.58 0.53
CA GLU A 70 10.01 3.27 -0.81
C GLU A 70 8.68 2.52 -0.70
N ARG A 71 7.74 3.08 0.06
CA ARG A 71 6.32 2.75 -0.06
C ARG A 71 6.00 1.26 0.12
N ASN A 72 6.74 0.59 1.00
CA ASN A 72 6.61 -0.83 1.28
C ASN A 72 6.65 -1.71 0.00
N LEU A 73 7.62 -1.50 -0.89
CA LEU A 73 7.82 -2.39 -2.07
C LEU A 73 8.39 -3.77 -1.70
N ILE A 74 8.01 -4.84 -2.40
CA ILE A 74 8.56 -6.19 -2.21
C ILE A 74 9.54 -6.45 -3.36
N VAL A 75 10.84 -6.43 -3.05
CA VAL A 75 11.92 -6.49 -4.05
C VAL A 75 12.92 -7.55 -3.63
N TYR A 76 13.53 -8.22 -4.61
CA TYR A 76 14.51 -9.27 -4.41
C TYR A 76 15.89 -8.86 -4.90
N GLY A 77 16.95 -9.39 -4.29
CA GLY A 77 18.33 -9.10 -4.66
C GLY A 77 18.80 -7.68 -4.33
N ASN A 78 19.87 -7.25 -5.02
CA ASN A 78 20.52 -5.97 -4.79
C ASN A 78 20.15 -4.94 -5.87
N PRO A 79 20.07 -3.65 -5.51
CA PRO A 79 19.82 -2.59 -6.46
C PRO A 79 21.02 -2.35 -7.38
N GLU A 80 20.75 -1.86 -8.59
CA GLU A 80 21.72 -1.74 -9.67
C GLU A 80 21.68 -0.36 -10.34
N LYS A 81 22.77 -0.02 -11.04
CA LYS A 81 22.92 1.23 -11.81
C LYS A 81 22.62 2.49 -10.98
N LEU A 82 23.43 2.71 -9.94
CA LEU A 82 23.42 3.94 -9.14
C LEU A 82 23.77 5.15 -10.01
N ASP A 83 22.92 6.18 -9.97
CA ASP A 83 23.25 7.51 -10.50
C ASP A 83 23.82 8.38 -9.38
N SER A 84 25.12 8.59 -9.40
CA SER A 84 25.83 9.41 -8.40
C SER A 84 25.35 10.86 -8.33
N SER A 85 24.65 11.38 -9.35
CA SER A 85 24.13 12.75 -9.34
C SER A 85 22.81 12.90 -8.57
N THR A 86 22.01 11.83 -8.52
CA THR A 86 20.69 11.84 -7.87
C THR A 86 20.66 10.99 -6.60
N GLY A 87 21.62 10.07 -6.43
CA GLY A 87 21.66 9.12 -5.33
C GLY A 87 20.69 7.94 -5.51
N TYR A 88 19.94 7.89 -6.62
CA TYR A 88 19.00 6.82 -6.89
C TYR A 88 19.58 5.76 -7.82
N HIS A 89 19.26 4.51 -7.51
CA HIS A 89 19.46 3.39 -8.42
C HIS A 89 18.38 3.37 -9.48
N ARG A 90 18.74 3.05 -10.74
CA ARG A 90 17.75 2.85 -11.80
C ARG A 90 16.86 1.65 -11.51
N TYR A 91 17.46 0.61 -10.92
CA TYR A 91 16.79 -0.63 -10.58
C TYR A 91 16.95 -0.90 -9.08
N LEU A 92 15.84 -1.19 -8.42
CA LEU A 92 15.81 -1.46 -6.98
C LEU A 92 16.20 -2.90 -6.64
N GLY A 93 16.24 -3.77 -7.65
CA GLY A 93 16.50 -5.19 -7.54
C GLY A 93 15.69 -5.93 -8.60
N TYR A 94 15.01 -6.99 -8.18
CA TYR A 94 14.31 -7.92 -9.05
C TYR A 94 12.89 -8.20 -8.55
N THR A 95 11.99 -8.53 -9.48
CA THR A 95 10.61 -8.96 -9.21
C THR A 95 10.58 -10.40 -8.68
N MET A 96 9.40 -10.88 -8.30
CA MET A 96 9.19 -12.29 -7.94
C MET A 96 9.49 -13.24 -9.12
N GLU A 97 9.20 -12.80 -10.34
CA GLU A 97 9.45 -13.55 -11.59
C GLU A 97 10.89 -13.39 -12.13
N ASP A 98 11.79 -12.74 -11.36
CA ASP A 98 13.18 -12.46 -11.73
C ASP A 98 13.41 -11.47 -12.87
N ASP A 99 12.45 -10.58 -13.12
CA ASP A 99 12.65 -9.41 -13.97
C ASP A 99 13.29 -8.25 -13.21
N ILE A 100 13.84 -7.28 -13.94
CA ILE A 100 14.42 -6.07 -13.35
C ILE A 100 13.32 -5.20 -12.74
N PHE A 101 13.45 -4.84 -11.47
CA PHE A 101 12.52 -3.94 -10.78
C PHE A 101 12.93 -2.48 -10.97
N THR A 102 12.22 -1.73 -11.80
CA THR A 102 12.53 -0.32 -12.10
C THR A 102 12.15 0.64 -10.98
N ASN A 103 12.89 1.75 -10.84
CA ASN A 103 12.65 2.79 -9.85
C ASN A 103 11.90 4.00 -10.43
N TYR A 104 10.81 4.44 -9.80
CA TYR A 104 10.03 5.61 -10.23
C TYR A 104 10.67 6.95 -9.80
N LEU A 105 11.57 6.93 -8.81
CA LEU A 105 12.37 8.10 -8.42
C LEU A 105 13.56 8.35 -9.35
N PHE A 106 13.87 7.38 -10.21
CA PHE A 106 14.92 7.56 -11.20
C PHE A 106 14.45 8.50 -12.31
N LYS A 107 15.30 9.45 -12.69
CA LYS A 107 14.97 10.45 -13.72
C LYS A 107 14.62 9.78 -15.06
N ASN A 108 13.68 10.38 -15.78
CA ASN A 108 13.40 9.99 -17.16
C ASN A 108 14.66 10.17 -18.02
N ASP A 109 14.94 9.20 -18.90
CA ASP A 109 16.13 9.22 -19.75
C ASP A 109 16.14 10.36 -20.78
N ALA A 110 14.97 10.90 -21.11
CA ALA A 110 14.80 12.02 -22.01
C ALA A 110 13.74 12.99 -21.50
N THR A 111 14.05 14.28 -21.55
CA THR A 111 13.12 15.37 -21.25
C THR A 111 12.44 15.84 -22.54
N SER A 112 11.13 16.07 -22.47
CA SER A 112 10.32 16.58 -23.58
C SER A 112 9.32 17.60 -23.05
N SER A 113 8.98 18.58 -23.88
CA SER A 113 7.87 19.50 -23.66
C SER A 113 6.51 18.86 -23.95
N ILE A 114 6.47 17.65 -24.53
CA ILE A 114 5.22 16.90 -24.70
C ILE A 114 4.86 16.28 -23.33
N PRO A 115 3.68 16.58 -22.78
CA PRO A 115 3.18 15.94 -21.56
C PRO A 115 3.18 14.42 -21.68
N LEU A 116 3.54 13.71 -20.61
CA LEU A 116 3.63 12.24 -20.64
C LEU A 116 2.31 11.59 -21.08
N TRP A 117 1.15 12.10 -20.65
CA TRP A 117 -0.14 11.57 -21.07
C TRP A 117 -0.35 11.58 -22.59
N ASN A 118 0.29 12.49 -23.33
CA ASN A 118 0.07 12.67 -24.77
C ASN A 118 1.09 11.92 -25.65
N ARG A 119 1.93 11.06 -25.07
CA ARG A 119 2.89 10.26 -25.84
C ARG A 119 2.23 9.07 -26.54
N GLN A 120 2.95 8.49 -27.51
CA GLN A 120 2.53 7.29 -28.23
C GLN A 120 2.82 6.03 -27.40
N TRP A 121 2.02 5.82 -26.36
CA TRP A 121 2.12 4.66 -25.48
C TRP A 121 1.74 3.37 -26.19
N ILE A 122 2.42 2.30 -25.81
CA ILE A 122 2.30 0.97 -26.37
C ILE A 122 1.32 0.18 -25.54
N GLU A 123 0.22 -0.23 -26.17
CA GLU A 123 -0.78 -1.10 -25.56
C GLU A 123 -0.24 -2.54 -25.49
N ASN A 124 -0.55 -3.22 -24.39
CA ASN A 124 -0.15 -4.59 -24.08
C ASN A 124 1.37 -4.84 -24.26
N PRO A 125 2.24 -4.20 -23.45
CA PRO A 125 3.69 -4.25 -23.65
C PRO A 125 4.27 -5.66 -23.73
N LEU A 126 3.76 -6.60 -22.92
CA LEU A 126 4.26 -7.97 -22.87
C LEU A 126 4.07 -8.72 -24.19
N ARG A 127 3.05 -8.38 -24.99
CA ARG A 127 2.74 -9.04 -26.27
C ARG A 127 2.95 -8.13 -27.47
N ASN A 128 3.58 -6.98 -27.28
CA ASN A 128 3.82 -6.03 -28.36
C ASN A 128 5.20 -6.27 -28.99
N GLU A 129 5.25 -6.28 -30.32
CA GLU A 129 6.47 -6.56 -31.10
C GLU A 129 7.65 -5.63 -30.78
N PHE A 130 7.40 -4.42 -30.27
CA PHE A 130 8.44 -3.46 -29.95
C PHE A 130 9.01 -3.61 -28.54
N THR A 131 8.31 -4.34 -27.66
CA THR A 131 8.64 -4.39 -26.22
C THR A 131 8.75 -5.80 -25.66
N ALA A 132 8.23 -6.82 -26.33
CA ALA A 132 8.23 -8.19 -25.82
C ALA A 132 9.64 -8.76 -25.55
N GLU A 133 10.67 -8.26 -26.23
CA GLU A 133 12.08 -8.67 -26.05
C GLU A 133 12.87 -7.74 -25.11
N ARG A 134 12.19 -6.86 -24.37
CA ARG A 134 12.84 -5.95 -23.41
C ARG A 134 13.28 -6.72 -22.16
N ASP A 135 14.48 -6.44 -21.67
CA ASP A 135 15.01 -7.02 -20.43
C ASP A 135 14.09 -6.77 -19.22
N GLU A 136 13.30 -5.69 -19.24
CA GLU A 136 12.34 -5.39 -18.17
C GLU A 136 11.12 -6.34 -18.16
N LEU A 137 10.89 -7.14 -19.21
CA LEU A 137 9.74 -8.02 -19.38
C LEU A 137 10.12 -9.50 -19.64
N GLY A 138 11.41 -9.84 -19.51
CA GLY A 138 11.97 -11.06 -20.09
C GLY A 138 11.42 -12.37 -19.52
N ASN A 139 11.11 -12.40 -18.23
CA ASN A 139 10.58 -13.57 -17.53
C ASN A 139 9.09 -13.46 -17.21
N SER A 140 8.50 -12.27 -17.38
CA SER A 140 7.18 -12.04 -16.79
C SER A 140 6.06 -12.85 -17.44
N LEU A 141 5.20 -13.42 -16.57
CA LEU A 141 4.00 -14.13 -17.00
C LEU A 141 2.82 -13.18 -17.25
N GLY A 142 2.93 -11.93 -16.76
CA GLY A 142 1.91 -10.90 -16.91
C GLY A 142 0.61 -11.18 -16.17
N LEU A 143 0.67 -11.86 -15.02
CA LEU A 143 -0.48 -12.30 -14.22
C LEU A 143 -1.44 -11.17 -13.87
N PHE A 144 -0.91 -9.96 -13.63
CA PHE A 144 -1.69 -8.81 -13.18
C PHE A 144 -2.07 -7.85 -14.33
N ASN A 145 -1.63 -8.13 -15.55
CA ASN A 145 -1.83 -7.23 -16.69
C ASN A 145 -3.29 -7.20 -17.17
N ASN A 146 -3.66 -6.11 -17.84
CA ASN A 146 -4.97 -5.95 -18.47
C ASN A 146 -6.15 -6.13 -17.48
N ASN A 147 -5.93 -5.85 -16.19
CA ASN A 147 -6.95 -5.91 -15.17
C ASN A 147 -7.52 -4.51 -14.87
N PRO A 148 -8.80 -4.24 -15.17
CA PRO A 148 -9.41 -2.93 -14.92
C PRO A 148 -9.50 -2.56 -13.44
N GLY A 149 -9.38 -3.53 -12.52
CA GLY A 149 -9.33 -3.27 -11.08
C GLY A 149 -8.13 -2.41 -10.66
N TYR A 150 -7.06 -2.36 -11.46
CA TYR A 150 -5.90 -1.51 -11.17
C TYR A 150 -5.99 -0.10 -11.77
N GLU A 151 -7.02 0.24 -12.53
CA GLU A 151 -7.10 1.52 -13.24
C GLU A 151 -6.97 2.73 -12.30
N LYS A 152 -7.70 2.71 -11.17
CA LYS A 152 -7.65 3.79 -10.19
C LYS A 152 -6.26 3.90 -9.56
N SER A 153 -5.66 2.77 -9.19
CA SER A 153 -4.32 2.69 -8.61
C SER A 153 -3.23 3.19 -9.56
N ILE A 154 -3.31 2.82 -10.84
CA ILE A 154 -2.44 3.31 -11.90
C ILE A 154 -2.60 4.82 -12.08
N ARG A 155 -3.84 5.33 -12.18
CA ARG A 155 -4.11 6.77 -12.36
C ARG A 155 -3.53 7.61 -11.22
N LEU A 156 -3.75 7.20 -9.97
CA LEU A 156 -3.19 7.86 -8.79
C LEU A 156 -1.66 7.86 -8.81
N GLY A 157 -1.04 6.74 -9.18
CA GLY A 157 0.41 6.64 -9.31
C GLY A 157 1.01 7.50 -10.43
N LEU A 158 0.34 7.57 -11.58
CA LEU A 158 0.73 8.46 -12.68
C LEU A 158 0.64 9.93 -12.28
N GLN A 159 -0.42 10.33 -11.56
CA GLN A 159 -0.54 11.66 -10.98
C GLN A 159 0.59 11.96 -10.00
N TYR A 160 0.93 10.99 -9.16
CA TYR A 160 1.97 11.13 -8.14
C TYR A 160 3.36 11.44 -8.74
N ILE A 161 3.70 10.82 -9.88
CA ILE A 161 5.00 11.06 -10.56
C ILE A 161 4.96 12.20 -11.58
N SER A 162 3.83 12.89 -11.70
CA SER A 162 3.66 13.96 -12.67
C SER A 162 4.49 15.18 -12.29
N ARG A 163 5.12 15.82 -13.28
CA ARG A 163 5.60 17.20 -13.11
C ARG A 163 4.43 18.12 -12.77
N LEU A 164 4.74 19.22 -12.09
CA LEU A 164 3.81 20.33 -11.89
C LEU A 164 4.11 21.46 -12.89
N ASP A 165 3.07 22.18 -13.30
CA ASP A 165 3.21 23.41 -14.08
C ASP A 165 3.60 24.61 -13.18
N GLU A 166 3.78 25.79 -13.80
CA GLU A 166 4.15 27.03 -13.09
C GLU A 166 3.12 27.48 -12.05
N ASN A 167 1.88 26.98 -12.15
CA ASN A 167 0.78 27.27 -11.22
C ASN A 167 0.60 26.16 -10.17
N GLY A 168 1.45 25.13 -10.17
CA GLY A 168 1.37 24.00 -9.26
C GLY A 168 0.36 22.91 -9.65
N ASN A 169 -0.20 22.95 -10.87
CA ASN A 169 -1.12 21.92 -11.34
C ASN A 169 -0.38 20.71 -11.93
N ILE A 170 -1.00 19.53 -11.86
CA ILE A 170 -0.50 18.29 -12.47
C ILE A 170 -0.39 18.48 -13.99
N TYR A 171 0.83 18.40 -14.52
CA TYR A 171 1.15 18.68 -15.94
C TYR A 171 1.19 17.43 -16.82
N ASP A 172 1.85 16.37 -16.36
CA ASP A 172 2.13 15.19 -17.16
C ASP A 172 0.95 14.21 -17.22
N PHE A 173 0.13 14.15 -16.17
CA PHE A 173 -1.05 13.29 -16.09
C PHE A 173 -2.25 14.00 -15.45
N PRO A 174 -2.69 15.16 -15.98
CA PRO A 174 -3.91 15.81 -15.52
C PRO A 174 -5.12 14.90 -15.76
N GLU A 175 -6.19 15.09 -14.99
CA GLU A 175 -7.42 14.29 -15.08
C GLU A 175 -7.96 14.18 -16.52
N SER A 176 -8.04 15.31 -17.22
CA SER A 176 -8.46 15.37 -18.63
C SER A 176 -7.55 14.60 -19.60
N GLY A 177 -6.28 14.39 -19.24
CA GLY A 177 -5.34 13.56 -19.98
C GLY A 177 -5.52 12.08 -19.66
N LEU A 178 -5.78 11.76 -18.39
CA LEU A 178 -6.02 10.40 -17.93
C LEU A 178 -7.31 9.82 -18.50
N ASP A 179 -8.39 10.61 -18.62
CA ASP A 179 -9.69 10.15 -19.13
C ASP A 179 -9.68 9.72 -20.61
N LYS A 180 -8.59 10.00 -21.34
CA LYS A 180 -8.50 9.71 -22.78
C LYS A 180 -8.23 8.25 -23.10
N ARG A 181 -7.90 7.43 -22.11
CA ARG A 181 -7.61 6.00 -22.31
C ARG A 181 -7.78 5.20 -21.03
N GLN A 182 -7.79 3.89 -21.22
CA GLN A 182 -7.79 2.90 -20.14
C GLN A 182 -6.34 2.51 -19.85
N TRP A 183 -5.74 3.08 -18.80
CA TRP A 183 -4.32 2.93 -18.51
C TRP A 183 -3.91 1.51 -18.14
N TYR A 184 -4.80 0.72 -17.55
CA TYR A 184 -4.58 -0.71 -17.26
C TYR A 184 -4.19 -1.56 -18.48
N LYS A 185 -4.43 -1.08 -19.71
CA LYS A 185 -4.01 -1.73 -20.96
C LYS A 185 -2.59 -1.42 -21.39
N TYR A 186 -1.98 -0.36 -20.85
CA TYR A 186 -0.66 0.15 -21.24
C TYR A 186 0.42 -0.14 -20.21
N VAL A 187 0.02 -0.50 -18.99
CA VAL A 187 0.95 -0.83 -17.90
C VAL A 187 1.14 -2.34 -17.85
N HIS A 188 2.40 -2.76 -17.92
CA HIS A 188 2.82 -4.07 -17.48
C HIS A 188 3.11 -4.03 -15.98
N ILE A 189 2.37 -4.78 -15.18
CA ILE A 189 2.43 -4.74 -13.71
C ILE A 189 3.37 -5.86 -13.23
N PHE A 190 4.49 -5.46 -12.62
CA PHE A 190 5.45 -6.36 -11.99
C PHE A 190 4.94 -6.90 -10.66
N GLN A 191 4.32 -6.01 -9.90
CA GLN A 191 3.80 -6.28 -8.57
C GLN A 191 2.48 -5.52 -8.43
N PRO A 192 1.40 -6.21 -8.05
CA PRO A 192 0.15 -5.54 -7.77
C PRO A 192 0.27 -4.73 -6.48
N PRO A 193 -0.45 -3.60 -6.37
CA PRO A 193 -0.63 -2.91 -5.09
C PRO A 193 -1.48 -3.76 -4.14
N THR A 194 -1.26 -3.55 -2.85
CA THR A 194 -2.07 -4.08 -1.73
C THR A 194 -2.42 -2.93 -0.80
N SER A 195 -3.15 -3.17 0.29
CA SER A 195 -3.49 -2.13 1.26
C SER A 195 -2.26 -1.57 2.00
N VAL A 196 -1.18 -2.35 2.07
CA VAL A 196 0.04 -1.99 2.81
C VAL A 196 1.27 -1.80 1.92
N SER A 197 1.24 -2.26 0.66
CA SER A 197 2.34 -2.15 -0.30
C SER A 197 1.90 -1.41 -1.54
N TRP A 198 2.71 -0.46 -2.00
CA TRP A 198 2.53 0.04 -3.35
C TRP A 198 2.82 -1.05 -4.37
N GLY A 199 2.13 -0.97 -5.50
CA GLY A 199 2.45 -1.77 -6.67
C GLY A 199 3.49 -1.05 -7.53
N SER A 200 4.01 -1.77 -8.51
CA SER A 200 4.89 -1.19 -9.51
C SER A 200 4.67 -1.86 -10.86
N GLY A 201 4.76 -1.05 -11.91
CA GLY A 201 4.72 -1.50 -13.27
C GLY A 201 5.55 -0.61 -14.17
N ILE A 202 5.47 -0.89 -15.46
CA ILE A 202 6.21 -0.19 -16.50
C ILE A 202 5.28 0.03 -17.69
N MET A 203 5.42 1.19 -18.32
CA MET A 203 4.76 1.49 -19.59
C MET A 203 5.77 1.99 -20.60
N PHE A 204 5.55 1.68 -21.86
CA PHE A 204 6.48 1.99 -22.94
C PHE A 204 5.85 2.92 -23.95
N HIS A 205 6.64 3.83 -24.51
CA HIS A 205 6.22 4.66 -25.62
C HIS A 205 7.28 4.67 -26.72
N ARG A 206 6.83 4.95 -27.93
CA ARG A 206 7.68 5.18 -29.09
C ARG A 206 7.82 6.67 -29.35
N ASP A 207 9.03 7.13 -29.68
CA ASP A 207 9.23 8.51 -30.15
C ASP A 207 9.15 8.61 -31.68
N ALA A 208 9.21 9.84 -32.21
CA ALA A 208 9.12 10.10 -33.64
C ALA A 208 10.25 9.47 -34.46
N SER A 209 11.40 9.15 -33.84
CA SER A 209 12.52 8.43 -34.48
C SER A 209 12.36 6.91 -34.46
N GLY A 210 11.31 6.43 -33.79
CA GLY A 210 11.00 5.03 -33.63
C GLY A 210 11.68 4.37 -32.43
N ARG A 211 12.40 5.13 -31.58
CA ARG A 211 13.04 4.61 -30.38
C ARG A 211 12.02 4.35 -29.28
N ILE A 212 12.24 3.26 -28.55
CA ILE A 212 11.43 2.84 -27.42
C ILE A 212 12.00 3.40 -26.12
N TRP A 213 11.11 3.99 -25.32
CA TRP A 213 11.39 4.53 -24.00
C TRP A 213 10.38 3.95 -23.01
N TYR A 214 10.74 3.90 -21.73
CA TYR A 214 9.85 3.45 -20.69
C TYR A 214 9.65 4.50 -19.60
N LEU A 215 8.58 4.32 -18.84
CA LEU A 215 8.28 5.04 -17.60
C LEU A 215 7.90 4.00 -16.54
N THR A 216 8.54 4.07 -15.38
CA THR A 216 8.12 3.31 -14.21
C THR A 216 6.80 3.90 -13.69
N VAL A 217 5.82 3.05 -13.45
CA VAL A 217 4.50 3.42 -12.95
C VAL A 217 4.36 2.87 -11.54
N PRO A 218 4.43 3.71 -10.49
CA PRO A 218 4.01 3.27 -9.17
C PRO A 218 2.49 3.05 -9.17
N LEU A 219 1.99 2.06 -8.43
CA LEU A 219 0.57 1.80 -8.28
C LEU A 219 0.16 2.10 -6.84
N HIS A 220 -0.74 3.06 -6.65
CA HIS A 220 -1.11 3.56 -5.33
C HIS A 220 -2.06 2.61 -4.57
N PRO A 221 -1.84 2.33 -3.28
CA PRO A 221 -2.68 1.43 -2.46
C PRO A 221 -4.15 1.91 -2.36
N ASP A 222 -4.41 3.21 -2.16
CA ASP A 222 -5.77 3.80 -2.13
C ASP A 222 -6.58 3.60 -3.44
N GLY A 223 -5.91 3.17 -4.50
CA GLY A 223 -6.56 2.84 -5.76
C GLY A 223 -7.13 1.43 -5.81
N ILE A 224 -6.97 0.64 -4.75
CA ILE A 224 -7.49 -0.71 -4.60
C ILE A 224 -8.64 -0.67 -3.62
N ASP A 225 -9.78 -1.19 -4.04
CA ASP A 225 -10.87 -1.42 -3.10
C ASP A 225 -10.42 -2.57 -2.18
N PRO A 226 -10.45 -2.38 -0.85
CA PRO A 226 -10.01 -3.42 0.06
C PRO A 226 -10.81 -4.69 -0.22
N PRO A 227 -10.17 -5.88 -0.23
CA PRO A 227 -10.91 -7.12 -0.37
C PRO A 227 -12.00 -7.13 0.70
N VAL A 228 -13.26 -7.34 0.28
CA VAL A 228 -14.34 -7.58 1.23
C VAL A 228 -13.85 -8.74 2.09
N PRO A 229 -13.65 -8.55 3.41
CA PRO A 229 -13.10 -9.61 4.23
C PRO A 229 -13.96 -10.85 3.99
N PRO A 230 -13.37 -12.04 3.73
CA PRO A 230 -14.15 -13.25 3.67
C PRO A 230 -15.04 -13.27 4.92
N ASP A 231 -16.32 -13.51 4.74
CA ASP A 231 -17.29 -13.52 5.83
C ASP A 231 -16.86 -14.61 6.82
N THR A 232 -16.02 -14.23 7.78
CA THR A 232 -15.39 -15.15 8.74
C THR A 232 -16.41 -15.60 9.80
N GLY A 233 -17.70 -15.29 9.62
CA GLY A 233 -18.72 -15.47 10.64
C GLY A 233 -18.44 -14.62 11.88
N SER A 234 -17.72 -13.50 11.70
CA SER A 234 -17.42 -12.59 12.81
C SER A 234 -18.68 -11.86 13.23
N ILE A 235 -19.37 -12.39 14.25
CA ILE A 235 -20.46 -11.70 14.92
C ILE A 235 -19.88 -10.48 15.63
N ASN A 236 -20.18 -9.28 15.13
CA ASN A 236 -19.97 -8.03 15.84
C ASN A 236 -21.01 -7.91 16.97
N ALA A 237 -20.81 -8.64 18.06
CA ALA A 237 -21.61 -8.49 19.27
C ALA A 237 -21.12 -7.24 20.02
N SER A 238 -21.72 -6.09 19.74
CA SER A 238 -21.56 -4.91 20.59
C SER A 238 -22.49 -5.04 21.79
N LEU A 239 -21.97 -5.47 22.93
CA LEU A 239 -22.74 -5.61 24.17
C LEU A 239 -22.88 -4.23 24.83
N ARG A 240 -24.06 -3.61 24.69
CA ARG A 240 -24.37 -2.36 25.42
C ARG A 240 -24.99 -2.72 26.76
N VAL A 241 -24.20 -2.72 27.83
CA VAL A 241 -24.71 -2.90 29.20
C VAL A 241 -25.39 -1.60 29.63
N VAL A 242 -26.73 -1.58 29.65
CA VAL A 242 -27.49 -0.34 29.92
C VAL A 242 -27.66 -0.08 31.42
N ASN A 243 -27.55 -1.10 32.28
CA ASN A 243 -27.31 -1.06 33.74
C ASN A 243 -27.40 -2.50 34.28
N VAL A 244 -26.53 -2.90 35.21
CA VAL A 244 -26.69 -4.15 35.98
C VAL A 244 -27.09 -3.77 37.39
N THR A 245 -28.32 -4.07 37.78
CA THR A 245 -28.79 -3.95 39.17
C THR A 245 -28.78 -5.36 39.77
N PRO A 246 -27.94 -5.65 40.78
CA PRO A 246 -27.94 -6.97 41.41
C PRO A 246 -29.28 -7.24 42.11
N GLU A 247 -29.84 -8.45 41.96
CA GLU A 247 -31.13 -8.83 42.56
C GLU A 247 -31.10 -8.84 44.09
N ARG A 248 -29.94 -9.09 44.72
CA ARG A 248 -29.71 -8.94 46.17
C ARG A 248 -28.26 -8.54 46.44
N LEU A 249 -28.07 -7.47 47.21
CA LEU A 249 -26.81 -7.12 47.86
C LEU A 249 -26.87 -7.54 49.34
N ALA A 250 -25.74 -7.89 49.94
CA ALA A 250 -25.67 -8.07 51.38
C ALA A 250 -25.79 -6.71 52.09
N ASP A 251 -26.25 -6.70 53.35
CA ASP A 251 -26.40 -5.46 54.13
C ASP A 251 -25.06 -4.71 54.21
N GLY A 252 -25.02 -3.50 53.64
CA GLY A 252 -23.86 -2.61 53.65
C GLY A 252 -23.23 -2.33 52.28
N GLU A 253 -23.57 -3.08 51.23
CA GLU A 253 -22.99 -2.91 49.89
C GLU A 253 -23.78 -1.92 49.02
N ARG A 254 -23.09 -1.14 48.18
CA ARG A 254 -23.69 0.00 47.45
C ARG A 254 -23.80 -0.17 45.92
N GLY A 255 -23.37 -1.30 45.38
CA GLY A 255 -23.49 -1.64 43.96
C GLY A 255 -22.19 -2.17 43.35
N VAL A 256 -22.30 -2.83 42.19
CA VAL A 256 -21.17 -3.36 41.42
C VAL A 256 -20.97 -2.51 40.17
N ARG A 257 -19.72 -2.11 39.90
CA ARG A 257 -19.32 -1.52 38.61
C ARG A 257 -18.52 -2.55 37.82
N VAL A 258 -18.96 -2.82 36.59
CA VAL A 258 -18.23 -3.67 35.63
C VAL A 258 -17.79 -2.81 34.46
N THR A 259 -16.51 -2.89 34.10
CA THR A 259 -15.94 -2.21 32.94
C THR A 259 -15.44 -3.27 31.96
N LEU A 260 -15.89 -3.16 30.71
CA LEU A 260 -15.48 -4.04 29.61
C LEU A 260 -14.83 -3.17 28.53
N ASP A 261 -13.56 -3.40 28.25
CA ASP A 261 -12.86 -2.81 27.12
C ASP A 261 -11.97 -3.84 26.41
N SER A 262 -11.42 -3.46 25.25
CA SER A 262 -10.56 -4.31 24.43
C SER A 262 -9.22 -4.68 25.08
N SER A 263 -8.90 -4.11 26.24
CA SER A 263 -7.67 -4.35 27.00
C SER A 263 -7.86 -5.27 28.21
N GLY A 264 -9.11 -5.56 28.61
CA GLY A 264 -9.45 -6.53 29.64
C GLY A 264 -10.73 -6.17 30.41
N SER A 265 -11.42 -7.17 30.94
CA SER A 265 -12.63 -6.97 31.76
C SER A 265 -12.29 -6.88 33.24
N THR A 266 -12.78 -5.86 33.95
CA THR A 266 -12.60 -5.69 35.40
C THR A 266 -13.93 -5.44 36.11
N ALA A 267 -14.05 -5.91 37.35
CA ALA A 267 -15.23 -5.69 38.19
C ALA A 267 -14.81 -5.21 39.57
N VAL A 268 -15.54 -4.22 40.08
CA VAL A 268 -15.28 -3.57 41.37
C VAL A 268 -16.55 -3.55 42.22
N LEU A 269 -16.44 -3.99 43.46
CA LEU A 269 -17.49 -3.97 44.48
C LEU A 269 -16.96 -3.20 45.70
N ASN A 270 -17.65 -2.12 46.08
CA ASN A 270 -17.22 -1.22 47.16
C ASN A 270 -15.74 -0.77 47.04
N ASP A 271 -15.32 -0.42 45.83
CA ASP A 271 -13.94 0.00 45.49
C ASP A 271 -12.86 -1.10 45.59
N GLU A 272 -13.25 -2.37 45.78
CA GLU A 272 -12.34 -3.52 45.74
C GLU A 272 -12.52 -4.39 44.48
N ASN A 273 -11.42 -4.89 43.93
CA ASN A 273 -11.45 -5.77 42.76
C ASN A 273 -12.08 -7.12 43.10
N VAL A 274 -13.05 -7.54 42.30
CA VAL A 274 -13.71 -8.84 42.44
C VAL A 274 -13.51 -9.69 41.18
N ALA A 275 -13.46 -11.01 41.36
CA ALA A 275 -13.26 -11.95 40.27
C ALA A 275 -14.50 -12.03 39.37
N ILE A 276 -14.29 -11.97 38.06
CA ILE A 276 -15.33 -12.22 37.05
C ILE A 276 -15.27 -13.70 36.69
N THR A 277 -16.39 -14.42 36.84
CA THR A 277 -16.52 -15.79 36.33
C THR A 277 -17.52 -15.80 35.19
N ALA A 278 -17.06 -16.10 33.97
CA ALA A 278 -17.93 -16.34 32.83
C ALA A 278 -18.35 -17.82 32.79
N ARG A 279 -19.64 -18.10 32.57
CA ARG A 279 -20.13 -19.44 32.25
C ARG A 279 -20.84 -19.39 30.90
N ARG A 280 -20.51 -20.32 30.01
CA ARG A 280 -21.30 -20.57 28.79
C ARG A 280 -22.49 -21.42 29.18
N TYR A 281 -23.68 -21.02 28.75
CA TYR A 281 -24.84 -21.88 28.66
C TYR A 281 -25.03 -22.22 27.19
N PHE A 282 -25.13 -23.52 26.88
CA PHE A 282 -25.69 -23.95 25.61
C PHE A 282 -27.19 -23.89 25.76
N ASP A 283 -27.85 -23.12 24.88
CA ASP A 283 -29.28 -23.19 24.76
C ASP A 283 -29.57 -24.36 23.82
N ASP A 284 -29.95 -25.52 24.40
CA ASP A 284 -30.52 -26.62 23.64
C ASP A 284 -31.94 -26.20 23.23
N PHE A 285 -32.04 -25.25 22.29
CA PHE A 285 -33.25 -25.11 21.50
C PHE A 285 -33.28 -26.28 20.52
N GLY A 286 -33.82 -27.39 21.03
CA GLY A 286 -34.45 -28.38 20.18
C GLY A 286 -35.49 -27.71 19.29
N ASN A 287 -35.44 -28.01 18.01
CA ASN A 287 -36.62 -28.15 17.19
C ASN A 287 -36.37 -29.31 16.22
N GLU A 288 -37.37 -30.18 16.20
CA GLU A 288 -37.58 -31.25 15.22
C GLU A 288 -37.51 -30.76 13.77
#